data_AF-A0A382AFH3-F1
#
_entry.id   AF-A0A382AFH3-F1
#
_cell.length_a   1.000
_cell.length_b   1.000
_cell.length_c   1.000
_cell.angle_alpha   90.00
_cell.angle_beta   90.00
_cell.angle_gamma   90.00
#
_symmetry.space_group_name_H-M   'P 1'
#
loop_
_entity.id
_entity.type
_entity.pdbx_description
1 polymer ?
#
loop_
_entity_poly.entity_id
_entity_poly.type
_entity_poly.pdbx_seq_one_letter_code
_entity_poly.pdbx_strand_id
1 'polypeptide(L)' 'MFRKLLITWAVSISMLFTAGLAFAGEGIGTPNILVILADDLGYGDVGCYNPESKVPTPNLDRLAKDGMRFTD' A
#
# COMPACT_ATOMS: atom_id res chain seq x y z
N MET A 1 30.29 37.76 -22.20
CA MET A 1 30.48 37.31 -20.81
C MET A 1 29.15 36.91 -20.16
N PHE A 2 28.12 37.76 -20.18
CA PHE A 2 26.79 37.51 -19.57
C PHE A 2 26.03 36.26 -20.07
N ARG A 3 26.06 35.95 -21.38
CA ARG A 3 25.37 34.75 -21.92
C ARG A 3 25.95 33.43 -21.42
N LYS A 4 27.26 33.38 -21.15
CA LYS A 4 27.92 32.18 -20.59
C LYS A 4 27.50 31.97 -19.13
N LEU A 5 27.35 33.05 -18.37
CA LEU A 5 26.86 33.03 -17.00
C LEU A 5 25.42 32.49 -16.95
N LEU A 6 24.50 33.02 -17.74
CA LEU A 6 23.10 32.55 -17.75
C LEU A 6 22.96 31.05 -18.06
N ILE A 7 23.77 30.51 -18.97
CA ILE A 7 23.76 29.08 -19.31
C ILE A 7 24.29 28.24 -18.13
N THR A 8 25.38 28.66 -17.49
CA THR A 8 25.91 27.95 -16.32
C THR A 8 24.89 27.91 -15.18
N TRP A 9 24.19 29.01 -14.91
CA TRP A 9 23.16 29.05 -13.87
C TRP A 9 21.94 28.18 -14.21
N ALA A 10 21.49 28.18 -15.46
CA ALA A 10 20.39 27.32 -15.91
C ALA A 10 20.73 25.82 -15.79
N VAL A 11 21.97 25.44 -16.14
CA VAL A 11 22.44 24.05 -15.99
C VAL A 11 22.54 23.65 -14.52
N SER A 12 23.08 24.51 -13.65
CA SER A 12 23.17 24.25 -12.22
C SER A 12 21.79 24.11 -11.56
N ILE A 13 20.84 24.99 -11.92
CA ILE A 13 19.45 24.92 -11.43
C ILE A 13 18.78 23.64 -11.91
N SER A 14 18.97 23.25 -13.18
CA SER A 14 18.44 22.00 -13.72
C SER A 14 19.01 20.78 -12.99
N MET A 15 20.31 20.78 -12.67
CA MET A 15 20.96 19.68 -11.94
C MET A 15 20.44 19.56 -10.50
N LEU A 16 20.24 20.71 -9.82
CA LEU A 16 19.64 20.78 -8.50
C LEU A 16 18.20 20.24 -8.49
N PHE A 17 17.41 20.52 -9.53
CA PHE A 17 16.03 20.05 -9.64
C PHE A 17 15.96 18.53 -9.83
N THR A 18 16.85 17.93 -10.62
CA THR A 18 16.92 16.48 -10.82
C THR A 18 17.37 15.71 -9.57
N ALA A 19 18.22 16.30 -8.72
CA ALA A 19 18.69 15.64 -7.51
C ALA A 19 17.57 15.48 -6.46
N GLY A 20 16.64 16.43 -6.37
CA GLY A 20 15.51 16.38 -5.44
C GLY A 20 14.49 15.28 -5.75
N LEU A 21 14.35 14.89 -7.02
CA LEU A 21 13.46 13.81 -7.46
C LEU A 21 13.96 12.41 -7.07
N ALA A 22 15.27 12.23 -6.88
CA ALA A 22 15.86 10.93 -6.57
C ALA A 22 15.70 10.51 -5.10
N PHE A 23 15.26 11.41 -4.23
CA PHE A 23 15.21 11.20 -2.77
C PHE A 23 13.80 10.82 -2.28
N ALA A 24 12.82 10.71 -3.18
CA ALA A 24 11.43 10.38 -2.85
C ALA A 24 11.15 8.86 -2.84
N GLY A 25 12.14 8.06 -2.46
CA GLY A 25 12.03 6.60 -2.41
C GLY A 25 12.50 6.07 -1.06
N GLU A 26 11.71 6.26 -0.01
CA GLU A 26 11.78 5.29 1.10
C GLU A 26 11.37 3.94 0.50
N GLY A 27 12.37 3.07 0.31
CA GLY A 27 12.12 1.70 -0.09
C GLY A 27 11.09 1.09 0.85
N ILE A 28 10.12 0.37 0.31
CA ILE A 28 9.10 -0.31 1.13
C ILE A 28 9.88 -1.17 2.13
N GLY A 29 9.87 -0.75 3.40
CA GLY A 29 10.52 -1.50 4.47
C GLY A 29 9.97 -2.93 4.52
N THR A 30 10.61 -3.80 5.30
CA THR A 30 10.06 -5.14 5.51
C THR A 30 8.61 -5.03 5.98
N PRO A 31 7.65 -5.70 5.29
CA PRO A 31 6.24 -5.56 5.63
C PRO A 31 5.99 -6.11 7.04
N ASN A 32 5.07 -5.48 7.77
CA ASN A 32 4.60 -6.03 9.03
C ASN A 32 3.61 -7.16 8.76
N ILE A 33 3.75 -8.27 9.48
CA ILE A 33 2.85 -9.42 9.37
C ILE A 33 2.02 -9.51 10.65
N LEU A 34 0.69 -9.45 10.52
CA LEU A 34 -0.27 -9.66 11.61
C LEU A 34 -1.03 -10.96 11.35
N VAL A 35 -0.92 -11.92 12.27
CA VAL A 35 -1.68 -13.17 12.24
C VAL A 35 -2.81 -13.07 13.26
N ILE A 36 -4.05 -13.23 12.78
CA ILE A 36 -5.25 -13.30 13.64
C ILE A 36 -5.75 -14.74 13.56
N LEU A 37 -5.78 -15.41 14.71
CA LEU A 37 -6.34 -16.75 14.85
C LEU A 37 -7.60 -16.67 15.71
N ALA A 38 -8.69 -17.23 15.21
CA ALA A 38 -9.94 -17.38 15.95
C ALA A 38 -10.16 -18.86 16.25
N ASP A 39 -10.48 -19.17 17.50
CA ASP A 39 -10.83 -20.52 17.95
C ASP A 39 -12.27 -20.85 17.54
N ASP A 40 -12.51 -22.08 17.12
CA ASP A 40 -13.84 -22.61 16.73
C ASP A 40 -14.66 -21.74 15.73
N LEU A 41 -13.99 -20.98 14.85
CA LEU A 41 -14.67 -20.21 13.80
C LEU A 41 -15.01 -21.12 12.60
N GLY A 42 -16.31 -21.35 12.37
CA GLY A 42 -16.81 -22.15 11.28
C GLY A 42 -16.90 -21.40 9.94
N TYR A 43 -16.89 -22.14 8.83
CA TYR A 43 -17.01 -21.57 7.49
C TYR A 43 -18.32 -20.79 7.28
N GLY A 44 -19.42 -21.22 7.93
CA GLY A 44 -20.72 -20.58 7.82
C GLY A 44 -20.91 -19.31 8.66
N ASP A 45 -19.93 -18.96 9.51
CA ASP A 45 -20.07 -17.87 10.48
C ASP A 45 -19.68 -16.51 9.91
N VAL A 46 -18.85 -16.47 8.85
CA VAL A 46 -18.37 -15.22 8.24
C VAL A 46 -19.19 -14.90 7.00
N GLY A 47 -19.69 -13.66 6.91
CA GLY A 47 -20.56 -13.19 5.82
C GLY A 47 -19.95 -13.38 4.43
N CYS A 48 -18.63 -13.20 4.28
CA CYS A 48 -17.94 -13.42 3.02
C CYS A 48 -17.89 -14.89 2.56
N TYR A 49 -18.19 -15.87 3.42
CA TYR A 49 -18.30 -17.28 3.06
C TYR A 49 -19.75 -17.79 3.06
N ASN A 50 -20.62 -17.16 3.84
CA ASN A 50 -22.04 -17.45 3.90
C ASN A 50 -22.86 -16.14 3.90
N PRO A 51 -23.49 -15.75 2.77
CA PRO A 51 -24.35 -14.57 2.71
C PRO A 51 -25.52 -14.58 3.69
N GLU A 52 -25.95 -15.77 4.14
CA GLU A 52 -27.00 -15.98 5.12
C GLU A 52 -26.43 -16.14 6.55
N SER A 53 -25.16 -15.76 6.80
CA SER A 53 -24.58 -15.79 8.15
C SER A 53 -25.41 -14.93 9.10
N LYS A 54 -25.65 -15.47 10.30
CA LYS A 54 -26.41 -14.79 11.35
C LYS A 54 -25.62 -13.70 12.05
N VAL A 55 -24.29 -13.73 11.94
CA VAL A 55 -23.39 -12.80 12.62
C VAL A 55 -22.84 -11.80 11.60
N PRO A 56 -23.09 -10.49 11.73
CA PRO A 56 -22.49 -9.49 10.86
C PRO A 56 -20.98 -9.40 11.06
N THR A 57 -20.20 -9.59 10.00
CA THR A 57 -18.73 -9.56 10.04
C THR A 57 -18.12 -8.49 9.12
N PRO A 58 -18.55 -7.21 9.18
CA PRO A 58 -18.23 -6.20 8.17
C PRO A 58 -16.72 -5.94 8.01
N ASN A 59 -15.93 -6.11 9.07
CA ASN A 59 -14.47 -5.97 9.00
C ASN A 59 -13.81 -7.15 8.28
N LEU A 60 -14.25 -8.38 8.52
CA LEU A 60 -13.76 -9.56 7.82
C LEU A 60 -14.21 -9.55 6.36
N ASP A 61 -15.45 -9.09 6.10
CA ASP A 61 -15.99 -8.96 4.75
C ASP A 61 -15.19 -7.93 3.94
N ARG A 62 -14.81 -6.81 4.56
CA ARG A 62 -13.93 -5.81 3.95
C ARG A 62 -12.52 -6.36 3.71
N LEU A 63 -11.93 -7.07 4.68
CA LEU A 63 -10.62 -7.72 4.50
C LEU A 63 -10.64 -8.72 3.34
N ALA A 64 -11.71 -9.50 3.22
CA ALA A 64 -11.91 -10.43 2.12
C ALA A 64 -12.08 -9.74 0.75
N LYS A 65 -12.76 -8.59 0.72
CA LYS A 65 -12.95 -7.78 -0.49
C LYS A 65 -11.67 -7.08 -0.94
N ASP A 66 -10.89 -6.54 0.00
CA ASP A 66 -9.67 -5.78 -0.27
C ASP A 66 -8.44 -6.70 -0.42
N GLY A 67 -8.60 -8.00 -0.17
CA GLY A 67 -7.53 -8.99 -0.15
C GLY A 67 -7.85 -10.26 -0.94
N MET A 68 -7.52 -11.41 -0.34
CA MET A 68 -7.69 -12.74 -0.93
C MET A 68 -8.46 -13.65 0.04
N ARG A 69 -9.30 -14.53 -0.49
CA ARG A 69 -9.97 -15.62 0.24
C ARG A 69 -9.45 -16.97 -0.25
N PHE A 70 -9.39 -17.94 0.66
CA PHE A 70 -9.07 -19.33 0.33
C PHE A 70 -10.32 -20.17 0.61
N THR A 71 -10.77 -20.96 -0.36
CA THR A 71 -12.11 -21.60 -0.34
C THR A 71 -12.11 -23.09 -0.67
N ASP A 72 -10.94 -23.69 -0.88
CA ASP A 72 -10.77 -25.10 -1.28
C ASP A 72 -10.48 -26.02 -0.08
#